data_AF-A0A0T9QMF1-F1
#
_entry.id   AF-A0A0T9QMF1-F1
#
_cell.length_a   1.000
_cell.length_b   1.000
_cell.length_c   1.000
_cell.angle_alpha   90.00
_cell.angle_beta   90.00
_cell.angle_gamma   90.00
#
_symmetry.space_group_name_H-M   'P 1'
#
loop_
_entity.id
_entity.type
_entity.pdbx_description
1 polymer ?
#
loop_
_entity_poly.entity_id
_entity_poly.type
_entity_poly.pdbx_seq_one_letter_code
_entity_poly.pdbx_strand_id
1 'polypeptide(L)'
;MDLDFRFALNDQYPLKKFMMQFGESEYTHIARRLADSGISYFFEYDEENSCDVMVLADHSYAWPNELTIPFRHPADLFDGGLESAWEMSVSRKSIPKTVRVNDDNYPHAQSDMMGVTETNLDYPALLAEDYRWGEYYAESGDEYSNEPGQGMWYAR
;
A
#
# COMPACT_ATOMS: atom_id res chain seq x y z
N MET A 1 19.22 -18.86 11.27
CA MET A 1 19.02 -17.71 10.36
C MET A 1 18.08 -16.82 11.11
N ASP A 2 18.64 -15.84 11.80
CA ASP A 2 17.84 -14.90 12.58
C ASP A 2 17.28 -13.89 11.58
N LEU A 3 15.96 -13.72 11.58
CA LEU A 3 15.27 -12.72 10.78
C LEU A 3 15.06 -11.51 11.68
N ASP A 4 15.61 -10.37 11.28
CA ASP A 4 15.36 -9.10 11.97
C ASP A 4 14.34 -8.25 11.19
N PHE A 5 13.82 -7.19 11.81
CA PHE A 5 12.93 -6.26 11.15
C PHE A 5 13.21 -4.81 11.54
N ARG A 6 12.96 -3.89 10.60
CA ARG A 6 13.05 -2.45 10.84
C ARG A 6 11.87 -1.70 10.23
N PHE A 7 11.58 -0.53 10.80
CA PHE A 7 10.53 0.37 10.34
C PHE A 7 11.14 1.53 9.54
N ALA A 8 10.64 1.72 8.32
CA ALA A 8 10.88 2.87 7.46
C ALA A 8 9.53 3.56 7.20
N LEU A 9 8.92 4.07 8.27
CA LEU A 9 7.58 4.66 8.26
C LEU A 9 7.67 6.17 8.47
N ASN A 10 6.93 6.94 7.67
CA ASN A 10 6.78 8.38 7.82
C ASN A 10 5.48 8.76 8.54
N ASP A 11 4.46 7.91 8.45
CA ASP A 11 3.15 8.17 9.04
C ASP A 11 3.05 7.63 10.48
N GLN A 12 2.08 8.14 11.23
CA GLN A 12 1.71 7.60 12.54
C GLN A 12 0.47 6.74 12.41
N TYR A 13 0.53 5.54 12.99
CA TYR A 13 -0.55 4.57 12.92
C TYR A 13 -1.33 4.52 14.24
N PRO A 14 -2.65 4.74 14.22
CA PRO A 14 -3.43 4.74 15.44
C PRO A 14 -3.54 3.34 16.04
N LEU A 15 -3.60 3.29 17.37
CA LEU A 15 -3.85 2.05 18.09
C LEU A 15 -5.27 1.54 17.80
N LYS A 16 -5.36 0.31 17.27
CA LYS A 16 -6.67 -0.34 17.12
C LYS A 16 -7.19 -0.79 18.49
N LYS A 17 -8.42 -0.39 18.83
CA LYS A 17 -9.10 -0.76 20.10
C LYS A 17 -9.25 -2.28 20.25
N PHE A 18 -9.42 -2.98 19.13
CA PHE A 18 -9.58 -4.42 19.10
C PHE A 18 -9.00 -4.99 17.81
N MET A 19 -8.34 -6.14 17.93
CA MET A 19 -7.79 -6.88 16.80
C MET A 19 -7.94 -8.38 17.08
N MET A 20 -8.51 -9.11 16.13
CA MET A 20 -8.68 -10.56 16.23
C MET A 20 -7.98 -11.24 15.03
N GLN A 21 -7.33 -12.37 15.32
CA GLN A 21 -6.90 -13.37 14.35
C GLN A 21 -7.84 -14.57 14.49
N PHE A 22 -8.59 -14.89 13.44
CA PHE A 22 -9.58 -15.98 13.48
C PHE A 22 -9.60 -16.76 12.17
N GLY A 23 -9.35 -18.07 12.26
CA GLY A 23 -9.38 -18.96 11.09
C GLY A 23 -8.32 -18.63 10.02
N GLU A 24 -7.31 -17.82 10.34
CA GLU A 24 -6.27 -17.37 9.41
C GLU A 24 -4.86 -17.68 9.97
N SER A 25 -3.90 -17.89 9.06
CA SER A 25 -2.49 -18.07 9.43
C SER A 25 -1.88 -16.77 9.95
N GLU A 26 -0.77 -16.86 10.68
CA GLU A 26 -0.04 -15.68 11.16
C GLU A 26 0.38 -14.77 10.00
N TYR A 27 0.87 -15.36 8.90
CA TYR A 27 1.22 -14.60 7.69
C TYR A 27 0.01 -13.86 7.12
N THR A 28 -1.14 -14.54 6.97
CA THR A 28 -2.36 -13.92 6.45
C THR A 28 -2.81 -12.77 7.33
N HIS A 29 -2.74 -12.95 8.66
CA HIS A 29 -3.08 -11.92 9.63
C HIS A 29 -2.18 -10.69 9.47
N ILE A 30 -0.85 -10.88 9.51
CA ILE A 30 0.13 -9.79 9.40
C ILE A 30 -0.01 -9.09 8.05
N ALA A 31 -0.04 -9.84 6.94
CA ALA A 31 -0.12 -9.27 5.60
C ALA A 31 -1.38 -8.41 5.42
N ARG A 32 -2.54 -8.89 5.89
CA ARG A 32 -3.78 -8.11 5.84
C ARG A 32 -3.71 -6.87 6.73
N ARG A 33 -3.10 -6.94 7.92
CA ARG A 33 -2.95 -5.77 8.79
C ARG A 33 -2.01 -4.71 8.24
N LEU A 34 -0.92 -5.13 7.60
CA LEU A 34 -0.03 -4.21 6.90
C LEU A 34 -0.76 -3.55 5.73
N ALA A 35 -1.53 -4.32 4.95
CA ALA A 35 -2.34 -3.79 3.84
C ALA A 35 -3.44 -2.81 4.32
N ASP A 36 -4.16 -3.12 5.41
CA ASP A 36 -5.15 -2.21 6.02
C ASP A 36 -4.50 -0.84 6.37
N SER A 37 -3.23 -0.88 6.78
CA SER A 37 -2.42 0.29 7.15
C SER A 37 -1.60 0.86 5.98
N GLY A 38 -1.77 0.36 4.75
CA GLY A 38 -0.98 0.77 3.57
C GLY A 38 0.54 0.60 3.74
N ILE A 39 0.96 -0.30 4.63
CA ILE A 39 2.36 -0.65 4.83
C ILE A 39 2.70 -1.81 3.88
N SER A 40 3.72 -1.60 3.08
CA SER A 40 4.36 -2.63 2.26
C SER A 40 5.59 -3.19 2.99
N TYR A 41 6.14 -4.29 2.47
CA TYR A 41 7.40 -4.81 2.98
C TYR A 41 8.25 -5.44 1.89
N PHE A 42 9.54 -5.53 2.17
CA PHE A 42 10.55 -6.20 1.36
C PHE A 42 11.68 -6.70 2.25
N PHE A 43 12.62 -7.42 1.64
CA PHE A 43 13.77 -7.98 2.33
C PHE A 43 15.06 -7.36 1.78
N GLU A 44 15.95 -7.03 2.69
CA GLU A 44 17.32 -6.64 2.42
C GLU A 44 18.24 -7.60 3.16
N TYR A 45 19.44 -7.81 2.64
CA TYR A 45 20.49 -8.53 3.35
C TYR A 45 21.35 -7.51 4.11
N ASP A 46 21.44 -7.64 5.42
CA ASP A 46 22.33 -6.85 6.26
C ASP A 46 23.73 -7.49 6.27
N GLU A 47 24.66 -6.84 5.57
CA GLU A 47 26.05 -7.30 5.47
C GLU A 47 26.78 -7.28 6.82
N GLU A 48 26.47 -6.33 7.71
CA GLU A 48 27.16 -6.17 9.00
C GLU A 48 26.78 -7.31 9.95
N ASN A 49 25.49 -7.65 9.99
CA ASN A 49 24.96 -8.68 10.88
C ASN A 49 24.81 -10.06 10.19
N SER A 50 25.07 -10.15 8.89
CA SER A 50 24.96 -11.37 8.08
C SER A 50 23.58 -12.05 8.21
N CYS A 51 22.52 -11.25 8.14
CA CYS A 51 21.14 -11.72 8.28
C CYS A 51 20.19 -11.06 7.27
N ASP A 52 19.04 -11.68 7.04
CA ASP A 52 17.96 -11.04 6.30
C ASP A 52 17.18 -10.11 7.23
N VAL A 53 16.87 -8.92 6.74
CA VAL A 53 16.08 -7.91 7.44
C VAL A 53 14.81 -7.63 6.65
N MET A 54 13.66 -7.79 7.31
CA MET A 54 12.38 -7.36 6.76
C MET A 54 12.19 -5.86 7.01
N VAL A 55 12.00 -5.10 5.93
CA VAL A 55 11.80 -3.66 5.99
C VAL A 55 10.32 -3.35 5.77
N LEU A 56 9.69 -2.73 6.75
CA LEU A 56 8.30 -2.27 6.71
C LEU A 56 8.27 -0.80 6.25
N ALA A 57 7.57 -0.51 5.17
CA ALA A 57 7.63 0.79 4.49
C ALA A 57 6.27 1.30 3.99
N ASP A 58 6.04 2.60 4.16
CA ASP A 58 4.83 3.32 3.72
C ASP A 58 5.10 4.33 2.59
N HIS A 59 6.35 4.45 2.14
CA HIS A 59 6.75 5.41 1.12
C HIS A 59 7.79 4.83 0.16
N SER A 60 7.76 5.32 -1.08
CA SER A 60 8.59 4.78 -2.17
C SER A 60 10.09 4.99 -1.96
N TYR A 61 10.51 6.01 -1.22
CA TYR A 61 11.94 6.26 -0.94
C TYR A 61 12.53 5.30 0.09
N ALA A 62 11.72 4.45 0.71
CA ALA A 62 12.23 3.36 1.55
C ALA A 62 12.93 2.28 0.70
N TRP A 63 12.63 2.20 -0.61
CA TRP A 63 13.29 1.26 -1.50
C TRP A 63 14.75 1.64 -1.73
N PRO A 64 15.65 0.65 -1.90
CA PRO A 64 17.03 0.91 -2.25
C PRO A 64 17.16 1.73 -3.52
N ASN A 65 18.29 2.43 -3.64
CA ASN A 65 18.59 3.38 -4.71
C ASN A 65 18.22 2.90 -6.13
N GLU A 66 17.88 3.87 -6.97
CA GLU A 66 17.59 3.66 -8.38
C GLU A 66 18.75 2.95 -9.11
N LEU A 67 18.44 1.78 -9.67
CA LEU A 67 19.37 1.05 -10.53
C LEU A 67 19.09 1.41 -12.00
N THR A 68 20.07 2.01 -12.67
CA THR A 68 19.99 2.26 -14.12
C THR A 68 20.43 1.01 -14.88
N ILE A 69 19.47 0.27 -15.45
CA ILE A 69 19.73 -0.92 -16.28
C ILE A 69 19.49 -0.59 -17.76
N PRO A 70 20.44 -0.86 -18.67
CA PRO A 70 20.21 -0.67 -20.10
C PRO A 70 19.20 -1.67 -20.65
N PHE A 71 18.37 -1.24 -21.61
CA PHE A 71 17.49 -2.12 -22.37
C PHE A 71 18.18 -2.59 -23.66
N ARG A 72 18.32 -3.90 -23.86
CA ARG A 72 18.94 -4.52 -25.05
C ARG A 72 18.12 -5.72 -25.52
N HIS A 73 17.54 -5.63 -26.72
CA HIS A 73 16.76 -6.72 -27.28
C HIS A 73 17.69 -7.88 -27.73
N PRO A 74 17.36 -9.15 -27.44
CA PRO A 74 18.21 -10.32 -27.73
C PRO A 74 18.28 -10.70 -29.22
N ALA A 75 17.76 -9.85 -30.12
CA ALA A 75 17.82 -10.05 -31.57
C ALA A 75 19.17 -9.61 -32.16
N ASP A 76 19.95 -8.81 -31.42
CA ASP A 76 21.38 -8.69 -31.66
C ASP A 76 22.05 -9.90 -31.02
N LEU A 77 22.78 -10.69 -31.83
CA LEU A 77 23.51 -11.89 -31.42
C LEU A 77 24.59 -11.64 -30.33
N PHE A 78 24.74 -10.39 -29.88
CA PHE A 78 25.71 -9.96 -28.89
C PHE A 78 25.16 -8.77 -28.09
N ASP A 79 24.82 -9.00 -26.83
CA ASP A 79 24.36 -7.99 -25.88
C ASP A 79 25.52 -7.22 -25.23
N GLY A 80 26.75 -7.41 -25.68
CA GLY A 80 27.94 -6.76 -25.09
C GLY A 80 28.42 -7.37 -23.78
N GLY A 81 27.83 -8.46 -23.29
CA GLY A 81 28.17 -9.09 -22.00
C GLY A 81 27.85 -8.22 -20.78
N LEU A 82 27.00 -7.21 -20.95
CA LEU A 82 26.56 -6.31 -19.89
C LEU A 82 25.17 -6.70 -19.40
N GLU A 83 24.94 -6.62 -18.10
CA GLU A 83 23.62 -6.84 -17.51
C GLU A 83 22.61 -5.86 -18.13
N SER A 84 21.51 -6.40 -18.67
CA SER A 84 20.52 -5.63 -19.42
C SER A 84 19.12 -6.25 -19.34
N ALA A 85 18.10 -5.41 -19.49
CA ALA A 85 16.72 -5.85 -19.66
C ALA A 85 16.44 -6.17 -21.13
N TRP A 86 15.82 -7.32 -21.41
CA TRP A 86 15.58 -7.79 -22.79
C TRP A 86 14.15 -7.63 -23.29
N GLU A 87 13.19 -7.48 -22.38
CA GLU A 87 11.77 -7.34 -22.69
C GLU A 87 11.09 -6.36 -21.73
N MET A 88 10.16 -5.56 -22.24
CA MET A 88 9.32 -4.67 -21.46
C MET A 88 7.89 -4.73 -22.00
N SER A 89 6.93 -4.95 -21.11
CA SER A 89 5.52 -4.88 -21.44
C SER A 89 4.80 -3.95 -20.48
N VAL A 90 3.78 -3.25 -20.96
CA VAL A 90 2.96 -2.33 -20.16
C VAL A 90 1.51 -2.79 -20.23
N SER A 91 0.98 -3.23 -19.09
CA SER A 91 -0.44 -3.55 -18.93
C SER A 91 -1.16 -2.39 -18.24
N ARG A 92 -2.40 -2.10 -18.67
CA ARG A 92 -3.24 -1.07 -18.07
C ARG A 92 -4.60 -1.67 -17.74
N LYS A 93 -5.16 -1.29 -16.59
CA LYS A 93 -6.50 -1.68 -16.15
C LYS A 93 -7.27 -0.44 -15.74
N SER A 94 -8.58 -0.42 -16.01
CA SER A 94 -9.48 0.62 -15.51
C SER A 94 -9.67 0.46 -13.99
N ILE A 95 -9.66 1.58 -13.27
CA ILE A 95 -9.95 1.64 -11.83
C ILE A 95 -11.21 2.52 -11.58
N PRO A 96 -11.81 2.46 -10.37
CA PRO A 96 -12.92 3.33 -9.99
C PRO A 96 -12.61 4.82 -10.16
N LYS A 97 -13.61 5.61 -10.55
CA LYS A 97 -13.50 7.08 -10.60
C LYS A 97 -13.52 7.69 -9.21
N THR A 98 -14.40 7.15 -8.39
CA THR A 98 -14.70 7.59 -7.04
C THR A 98 -14.74 6.37 -6.14
N VAL A 99 -14.12 6.50 -4.97
CA VAL A 99 -14.26 5.54 -3.89
C VAL A 99 -14.92 6.26 -2.73
N ARG A 100 -15.96 5.64 -2.19
CA ARG A 100 -16.71 6.11 -1.04
C ARG A 100 -16.68 5.06 0.05
N VAL A 101 -16.38 5.52 1.26
CA VAL A 101 -16.49 4.71 2.47
C VAL A 101 -17.45 5.37 3.44
N ASN A 102 -18.16 4.57 4.23
CA ASN A 102 -18.96 5.07 5.34
C ASN A 102 -18.95 4.06 6.49
N ASP A 103 -19.28 4.53 7.69
CA ASP A 103 -19.33 3.69 8.88
C ASP A 103 -20.26 4.25 9.97
N ASP A 104 -20.56 3.44 10.98
CA ASP A 104 -21.28 3.82 12.17
C ASP A 104 -20.34 3.95 13.38
N ASN A 105 -20.24 5.14 13.95
CA ASN A 105 -19.52 5.36 15.20
C ASN A 105 -20.49 5.46 16.38
N TYR A 106 -20.83 4.34 17.04
CA TYR A 106 -21.85 4.32 18.12
C TYR A 106 -21.64 5.38 19.22
N PRO A 107 -20.42 5.58 19.78
CA PRO A 107 -20.15 6.68 20.72
C PRO A 107 -20.49 8.09 20.20
N HIS A 108 -20.45 8.28 18.87
CA HIS A 108 -20.74 9.54 18.18
C HIS A 108 -21.72 9.30 17.02
N ALA A 109 -22.88 8.70 17.31
CA ALA A 109 -23.81 8.21 16.30
C ALA A 109 -24.42 9.29 15.36
N GLN A 110 -24.09 10.56 15.54
CA GLN A 110 -24.51 11.66 14.66
C GLN A 110 -23.36 12.24 13.84
N SER A 111 -22.14 11.70 13.99
CA SER A 111 -21.00 12.09 13.16
C SER A 111 -21.22 11.66 11.72
N ASP A 112 -20.87 12.55 10.78
CA ASP A 112 -20.71 12.16 9.39
C ASP A 112 -19.42 11.36 9.28
N MET A 113 -19.55 10.09 8.91
CA MET A 113 -18.41 9.18 8.75
C MET A 113 -18.05 9.02 7.28
N MET A 114 -18.66 9.77 6.36
CA MET A 114 -18.43 9.60 4.93
C MET A 114 -17.02 10.05 4.54
N GLY A 115 -16.25 9.16 3.93
CA GLY A 115 -14.99 9.47 3.25
C GLY A 115 -15.16 9.33 1.74
N VAL A 116 -14.71 10.31 0.96
CA VAL A 116 -14.84 10.30 -0.51
C VAL A 116 -13.53 10.76 -1.14
N THR A 117 -12.94 9.90 -1.96
CA THR A 117 -11.77 10.25 -2.78
C THR A 117 -12.10 10.06 -4.24
N GLU A 118 -11.70 11.04 -5.04
CA GLU A 118 -11.87 11.03 -6.48
C GLU A 118 -10.49 11.02 -7.15
N THR A 119 -10.39 10.32 -8.27
CA THR A 119 -9.16 10.26 -9.07
C THR A 119 -9.16 11.39 -10.11
N ASN A 120 -9.29 11.06 -11.39
CA ASN A 120 -9.50 12.03 -12.46
C ASN A 120 -10.84 11.76 -13.13
N LEU A 121 -11.87 12.51 -12.75
CA LEU A 121 -13.24 12.32 -13.22
C LEU A 121 -13.39 12.41 -14.74
N ASP A 122 -12.54 13.22 -15.38
CA ASP A 122 -12.55 13.46 -16.83
C ASP A 122 -11.87 12.34 -17.62
N TYR A 123 -11.15 11.42 -16.96
CA TYR A 123 -10.45 10.35 -17.64
C TYR A 123 -11.44 9.26 -18.11
N PRO A 124 -11.63 9.06 -19.43
CA PRO A 124 -12.72 8.23 -19.96
C PRO A 124 -12.52 6.74 -19.71
N ALA A 125 -11.29 6.29 -19.43
CA ALA A 125 -10.99 4.89 -19.15
C ALA A 125 -11.28 4.48 -17.69
N LEU A 126 -11.59 5.42 -16.81
CA LEU A 126 -12.00 5.12 -15.43
C LEU A 126 -13.51 4.84 -15.41
N LEU A 127 -13.94 3.87 -14.61
CA LEU A 127 -15.32 3.38 -14.64
C LEU A 127 -15.86 3.24 -13.22
N ALA A 128 -17.13 3.59 -13.05
CA ALA A 128 -17.93 3.32 -11.86
C ALA A 128 -17.46 4.00 -10.56
N GLU A 129 -18.28 3.79 -9.54
CA GLU A 129 -18.09 4.18 -8.15
C GLU A 129 -17.92 2.91 -7.32
N ASP A 130 -16.95 2.90 -6.41
CA ASP A 130 -16.78 1.86 -5.41
C ASP A 130 -17.31 2.37 -4.08
N TYR A 131 -18.37 1.74 -3.56
CA TYR A 131 -18.99 2.11 -2.30
C TYR A 131 -18.81 0.99 -1.29
N ARG A 132 -18.15 1.28 -0.17
CA ARG A 132 -17.86 0.33 0.90
C ARG A 132 -18.41 0.82 2.23
N TRP A 133 -18.80 -0.13 3.07
CA TRP A 133 -19.27 0.13 4.44
C TRP A 133 -18.50 -0.74 5.43
N GLY A 134 -18.13 -0.17 6.57
CA GLY A 134 -17.57 -0.93 7.70
C GLY A 134 -16.06 -1.17 7.62
N GLU A 135 -15.30 -0.11 7.32
CA GLU A 135 -13.83 -0.12 7.38
C GLU A 135 -13.30 0.11 8.83
N TYR A 136 -14.20 0.35 9.78
CA TYR A 136 -14.01 0.47 11.23
C TYR A 136 -13.04 1.58 11.66
N TYR A 137 -13.15 2.76 11.02
CA TYR A 137 -12.41 3.96 11.40
C TYR A 137 -13.13 4.79 12.46
N ALA A 138 -12.37 5.55 13.25
CA ALA A 138 -12.93 6.35 14.35
C ALA A 138 -13.50 7.70 13.90
N GLU A 139 -13.03 8.22 12.77
CA GLU A 139 -13.39 9.52 12.21
C GLU A 139 -13.28 9.49 10.68
N SER A 140 -14.10 10.28 9.98
CA SER A 140 -14.08 10.35 8.51
C SER A 140 -12.73 10.84 7.97
N GLY A 141 -12.06 11.75 8.67
CA GLY A 141 -11.04 12.60 8.06
C GLY A 141 -11.67 13.65 7.14
N ASP A 142 -10.83 14.51 6.58
CA ASP A 142 -11.24 15.66 5.76
C ASP A 142 -10.38 15.72 4.48
N GLU A 143 -10.72 16.59 3.52
CA GLU A 143 -9.99 16.73 2.24
C GLU A 143 -8.47 16.97 2.40
N TYR A 144 -8.07 17.60 3.52
CA TYR A 144 -6.66 17.93 3.84
C TYR A 144 -6.05 17.03 4.92
N SER A 145 -6.80 16.05 5.42
CA SER A 145 -6.36 15.14 6.49
C SER A 145 -6.77 13.72 6.14
N ASN A 146 -5.78 12.95 5.70
CA ASN A 146 -5.92 11.57 5.26
C ASN A 146 -4.98 10.67 6.05
N GLU A 147 -4.96 10.82 7.37
CA GLU A 147 -4.09 10.05 8.25
C GLU A 147 -4.51 8.57 8.29
N PRO A 148 -3.56 7.64 8.46
CA PRO A 148 -3.89 6.23 8.60
C PRO A 148 -4.99 5.99 9.65
N GLY A 149 -6.01 5.23 9.28
CA GLY A 149 -7.12 4.88 10.18
C GLY A 149 -8.31 5.84 10.18
N GLN A 150 -8.32 6.87 9.33
CA GLN A 150 -9.48 7.72 9.03
C GLN A 150 -10.25 7.20 7.81
N GLY A 151 -11.50 7.60 7.60
CA GLY A 151 -12.29 7.21 6.42
C GLY A 151 -11.62 7.57 5.09
N MET A 152 -11.09 8.79 4.96
CA MET A 152 -10.37 9.27 3.77
C MET A 152 -9.16 8.39 3.39
N TRP A 153 -8.54 7.71 4.36
CA TRP A 153 -7.45 6.75 4.12
C TRP A 153 -7.95 5.51 3.35
N TYR A 154 -9.09 4.95 3.76
CA TYR A 154 -9.66 3.76 3.14
C TYR A 154 -10.36 4.04 1.81
N ALA A 155 -10.71 5.30 1.54
CA ALA A 155 -11.22 5.73 0.26
C ALA A 155 -10.13 5.84 -0.83
N ARG A 156 -8.86 5.60 -0.53
CA ARG A 156 -7.76 5.78 -1.49
C ARG A 156 -7.55 4.60 -2.44
#